data_AF-A0A2K3J7M4-F1
#
_entry.id   AF-A0A2K3J7M4-F1
#
_cell.length_a   1.000
_cell.length_b   1.000
_cell.length_c   1.000
_cell.angle_alpha   90.00
_cell.angle_beta   90.00
_cell.angle_gamma   90.00
#
_symmetry.space_group_name_H-M   'P 1'
#
loop_
_entity.id
_entity.type
_entity.pdbx_description
1 polymer ?
#
loop_
_entity_poly.entity_id
_entity_poly.type
_entity_poly.pdbx_seq_one_letter_code
_entity_poly.pdbx_strand_id
1 'polypeptide(L)'
;MVLLTRQESVSIKKAIDDLLQTHIFKELSKANDPEFTKQLALWLVRYILVLASMKNSFKISFEETLSNLHGDRYRKIIEITEKTFSNKDDQTENDTPYIR
;
A
#
# COMPACT_ATOMS: atom_id res chain seq x y z
N MET A 1 18.59 -11.07 -29.30
CA MET A 1 18.78 -11.91 -28.10
C MET A 1 18.82 -10.98 -26.91
N VAL A 2 17.68 -10.76 -26.24
CA VAL A 2 17.60 -9.84 -25.09
C VAL A 2 18.05 -10.61 -23.87
N LEU A 3 19.19 -10.21 -23.33
CA LEU A 3 19.65 -10.62 -22.00
C LEU A 3 18.62 -10.12 -20.98
N LEU A 4 17.73 -11.01 -20.55
CA LEU A 4 16.92 -10.82 -19.33
C LEU A 4 17.88 -10.83 -18.15
N THR A 5 18.44 -9.67 -17.86
CA THR A 5 19.35 -9.42 -16.74
C THR A 5 18.64 -9.74 -15.42
N ARG A 6 19.26 -10.63 -14.64
CA ARG A 6 18.96 -11.14 -13.29
C ARG A 6 18.79 -10.07 -12.19
N GLN A 7 18.16 -8.93 -12.47
CA GLN A 7 18.16 -7.77 -11.56
C GLN A 7 16.86 -7.57 -10.78
N GLU A 8 15.82 -8.36 -11.02
CA GLU A 8 14.46 -8.08 -10.51
C GLU A 8 14.05 -8.83 -9.23
N SER A 9 14.79 -9.83 -8.74
CA SER A 9 14.32 -10.63 -7.60
C SER A 9 14.58 -10.01 -6.22
N VAL A 10 15.61 -9.16 -6.08
CA VAL A 10 16.00 -8.56 -4.80
C VAL A 10 15.07 -7.41 -4.38
N SER A 11 14.52 -6.66 -5.34
CA SER A 11 13.68 -5.49 -5.06
C SER A 11 12.30 -5.87 -4.50
N ILE A 12 11.67 -6.91 -5.05
CA ILE A 12 10.35 -7.37 -4.61
C ILE A 12 10.43 -7.99 -3.22
N LYS A 13 11.43 -8.86 -2.99
CA LYS A 13 11.63 -9.48 -1.68
C LYS A 13 11.84 -8.42 -0.60
N LYS A 14 12.69 -7.42 -0.87
CA LYS A 14 12.92 -6.31 0.05
C LYS A 14 11.65 -5.51 0.33
N ALA A 15 10.84 -5.20 -0.69
CA ALA A 15 9.57 -4.50 -0.48
C ALA A 15 8.59 -5.29 0.42
N ILE A 16 8.56 -6.62 0.29
CA ILE A 16 7.78 -7.50 1.18
C ILE A 16 8.34 -7.47 2.60
N ASP A 17 9.67 -7.60 2.76
CA ASP A 17 10.33 -7.56 4.06
C ASP A 17 10.08 -6.21 4.76
N ASP A 18 10.19 -5.09 4.03
CA ASP A 18 9.93 -3.74 4.53
C ASP A 18 8.45 -3.59 4.95
N LEU A 19 7.49 -4.11 4.16
CA LEU A 19 6.07 -4.13 4.51
C LEU A 19 5.82 -4.90 5.81
N LEU A 20 6.43 -6.07 5.98
CA LEU A 20 6.30 -6.88 7.19
C LEU A 20 6.88 -6.20 8.43
N GLN A 21 7.82 -5.26 8.27
CA GLN A 21 8.37 -4.47 9.37
C GLN A 21 7.50 -3.27 9.77
N THR A 22 6.47 -2.93 8.99
CA THR A 22 5.55 -1.83 9.33
C THR A 22 4.72 -2.14 10.57
N HIS A 23 4.30 -1.10 11.29
CA HIS A 23 3.44 -1.24 12.46
C HIS A 23 2.14 -1.99 12.13
N ILE A 24 1.52 -1.69 10.99
CA ILE A 24 0.26 -2.33 10.56
C ILE A 24 0.44 -3.85 10.41
N PHE A 25 1.49 -4.30 9.73
CA PHE A 25 1.72 -5.73 9.55
C PHE A 25 2.19 -6.42 10.84
N LYS A 26 2.90 -5.71 11.73
CA LYS A 26 3.23 -6.22 13.07
C LYS A 26 1.97 -6.46 13.91
N GLU A 27 1.01 -5.54 13.90
CA GLU A 27 -0.27 -5.73 14.60
C GLU A 27 -1.12 -6.84 13.96
N LEU A 28 -1.17 -6.92 12.63
CA LEU A 28 -1.86 -8.01 11.94
C LEU A 28 -1.24 -9.38 12.26
N SER A 29 0.09 -9.47 12.35
CA SER A 29 0.80 -10.70 12.72
C SER A 29 0.59 -11.11 14.18
N LYS A 30 0.22 -10.18 15.07
CA LYS A 30 -0.17 -10.50 16.45
C LYS A 30 -1.59 -11.06 16.53
N ALA A 31 -2.50 -10.52 15.71
CA ALA A 31 -3.91 -10.90 15.69
C ALA A 31 -4.20 -12.12 14.82
N ASN A 32 -3.30 -12.46 13.89
CA ASN A 32 -3.44 -13.56 12.93
C ASN A 32 -2.19 -14.43 12.94
N ASP A 33 -2.19 -15.51 12.17
CA ASP A 33 -1.00 -16.33 12.01
C ASP A 33 0.09 -15.58 11.18
N PRO A 34 1.38 -15.77 11.48
CA PRO A 34 2.49 -15.11 10.76
C PRO A 34 2.53 -15.45 9.27
N GLU A 35 2.16 -16.66 8.87
CA GLU A 35 2.14 -17.10 7.47
C GLU A 35 1.02 -16.39 6.71
N PHE A 36 -0.19 -16.28 7.27
CA PHE A 36 -1.25 -15.45 6.70
C PHE A 36 -0.78 -14.01 6.45
N THR A 37 -0.10 -13.42 7.42
CA THR A 37 0.38 -12.03 7.32
C THR A 37 1.45 -11.87 6.24
N LYS A 38 2.34 -12.85 6.10
CA LYS A 38 3.32 -12.91 5.02
C LYS A 38 2.68 -13.08 3.65
N GLN A 39 1.66 -13.94 3.53
CA GLN A 39 0.88 -14.11 2.30
C GLN A 39 0.15 -12.82 1.94
N LEU A 40 -0.41 -12.10 2.92
CA LEU A 40 -1.04 -10.81 2.70
C LEU A 40 -0.06 -9.77 2.14
N ALA A 41 1.17 -9.69 2.68
CA ALA A 41 2.19 -8.77 2.18
C ALA A 41 2.58 -9.10 0.73
N LEU A 42 2.75 -10.39 0.43
CA LEU A 42 2.98 -10.89 -0.93
C LEU A 42 1.87 -10.49 -1.90
N TRP A 43 0.61 -10.70 -1.51
CA TRP A 43 -0.54 -10.35 -2.33
C TRP A 43 -0.66 -8.84 -2.54
N LEU A 44 -0.37 -8.04 -1.52
CA LEU A 44 -0.40 -6.58 -1.63
C LEU A 44 0.65 -6.07 -2.64
N VAL A 45 1.89 -6.56 -2.56
CA VAL A 45 2.95 -6.19 -3.51
C VAL A 45 2.58 -6.60 -4.93
N ARG A 46 2.09 -7.82 -5.14
CA ARG A 46 1.61 -8.28 -6.46
C ARG A 46 0.52 -7.37 -7.01
N TYR A 47 -0.44 -7.00 -6.15
CA TYR A 47 -1.56 -6.15 -6.55
C TYR A 47 -1.09 -4.75 -6.98
N ILE A 48 -0.16 -4.15 -6.23
CA ILE A 48 0.45 -2.85 -6.59
C ILE A 48 1.18 -2.96 -7.93
N LEU A 49 1.95 -4.03 -8.16
CA LEU A 49 2.69 -4.22 -9.41
C LEU A 49 1.74 -4.37 -10.62
N VAL A 50 0.65 -5.12 -10.47
CA VAL A 50 -0.38 -5.23 -11.51
C VAL A 50 -0.96 -3.85 -11.82
N LEU A 51 -1.38 -3.09 -10.81
CA LEU A 51 -1.97 -1.77 -11.01
C LEU A 51 -0.98 -0.76 -11.59
N ALA A 52 0.29 -0.79 -11.17
CA ALA A 52 1.35 0.05 -11.75
C ALA A 52 1.57 -0.27 -13.24
N SER A 53 1.51 -1.55 -13.61
CA SER A 53 1.60 -1.95 -15.02
C SER A 53 0.41 -1.44 -15.84
N MET A 54 -0.79 -1.36 -15.24
CA MET A 54 -1.99 -0.83 -15.89
C MET A 54 -1.90 0.67 -16.15
N LYS A 55 -1.33 1.46 -15.23
CA LYS A 55 -1.07 2.90 -15.47
C LYS A 55 -0.22 3.10 -16.72
N ASN A 56 0.82 2.29 -16.89
CA ASN A 56 1.71 2.37 -18.04
C ASN A 56 1.05 1.88 -19.34
N SER A 57 0.14 0.91 -19.25
CA SER A 57 -0.46 0.26 -20.42
C SER A 57 -1.74 0.94 -20.91
N PHE A 58 -2.58 1.42 -19.98
CA PHE A 58 -3.92 1.92 -20.26
C PHE A 58 -4.08 3.42 -19.98
N LYS A 59 -3.07 4.09 -19.41
CA LYS A 59 -3.12 5.50 -18.97
C LYS A 59 -4.22 5.81 -17.95
N ILE A 60 -4.81 4.79 -17.34
CA ILE A 60 -5.81 4.88 -16.26
C ILE A 60 -5.08 5.09 -14.93
N SER A 61 -5.61 5.94 -14.05
CA SER A 61 -4.99 6.16 -12.74
C SER A 61 -5.20 4.98 -11.80
N PHE A 62 -4.42 4.95 -10.72
CA PHE A 62 -4.54 3.90 -9.70
C PHE A 62 -5.91 3.98 -9.00
N GLU A 63 -6.32 5.20 -8.67
CA GLU A 63 -7.59 5.53 -8.02
C GLU A 63 -8.79 5.17 -8.90
N GLU A 64 -8.70 5.48 -10.21
CA GLU A 64 -9.74 5.14 -11.17
C GLU A 64 -9.86 3.62 -11.34
N THR A 65 -8.73 2.91 -11.38
CA THR A 65 -8.73 1.44 -11.46
C THR A 65 -9.38 0.81 -10.22
N LEU A 66 -9.03 1.29 -9.03
CA LEU A 66 -9.63 0.80 -7.78
C LEU A 66 -11.11 1.13 -7.66
N SER A 67 -11.51 2.34 -8.07
CA SER A 67 -12.91 2.77 -8.12
C SER A 67 -13.73 1.90 -9.08
N ASN A 68 -13.21 1.61 -10.27
CA ASN A 68 -13.88 0.79 -11.27
C ASN A 68 -14.03 -0.67 -10.81
N LEU A 69 -13.06 -1.21 -10.08
CA LEU A 69 -13.09 -2.60 -9.60
C LEU A 69 -13.97 -2.80 -8.36
N HIS A 70 -13.91 -1.87 -7.41
CA HIS A 70 -14.47 -2.07 -6.05
C HIS A 70 -15.62 -1.11 -5.72
N GLY A 71 -15.88 -0.11 -6.56
CA GLY A 71 -17.02 0.81 -6.47
C GLY A 71 -17.20 1.44 -5.09
N ASP A 72 -18.41 1.33 -4.55
CA ASP A 72 -18.79 1.94 -3.27
C ASP A 72 -17.97 1.43 -2.07
N ARG A 73 -17.40 0.21 -2.16
CA ARG A 73 -16.53 -0.31 -1.10
C ARG A 73 -15.22 0.46 -1.03
N TYR A 74 -14.64 0.79 -2.18
CA TYR A 74 -13.44 1.62 -2.24
C TYR A 74 -13.72 3.03 -1.74
N ARG A 75 -14.84 3.63 -2.15
CA ARG A 75 -15.27 4.95 -1.65
C ARG A 75 -15.39 4.98 -0.13
N LYS A 76 -16.00 3.95 0.47
CA LYS A 76 -16.15 3.86 1.93
C LYS A 76 -14.81 3.69 2.65
N ILE A 77 -13.86 2.96 2.06
CA ILE A 77 -12.51 2.83 2.62
C ILE A 77 -11.81 4.20 2.59
N ILE A 78 -11.87 4.93 1.47
CA ILE A 78 -11.34 6.29 1.38
C ILE A 78 -11.92 7.17 2.48
N GLU A 79 -13.26 7.22 2.59
CA GLU A 79 -13.95 8.05 3.57
C GLU A 79 -13.51 7.75 5.02
N ILE A 80 -13.39 6.47 5.38
CA ILE A 80 -12.93 6.06 6.72
C ILE A 80 -11.48 6.49 6.93
N THR A 81 -10.62 6.29 5.94
CA THR A 81 -9.20 6.67 6.05
C THR A 81 -9.05 8.20 6.15
N GLU A 82 -9.71 8.97 5.29
CA GLU A 82 -9.68 10.44 5.31
C GLU A 82 -10.19 10.97 6.66
N LYS A 83 -11.33 10.49 7.16
CA LYS A 83 -11.83 10.89 8.49
C LYS A 83 -10.83 10.59 9.61
N THR A 84 -10.08 9.50 9.50
CA THR A 84 -9.06 9.12 10.49
C THR A 84 -7.85 10.05 10.46
N PHE A 85 -7.50 10.60 9.29
CA PHE A 85 -6.34 11.47 9.12
C PHE A 85 -6.67 12.97 9.17
N SER A 86 -7.91 13.39 8.86
CA SER A 86 -8.38 14.78 8.96
C SER A 86 -8.77 15.19 10.39
N ASN A 87 -9.08 14.24 11.27
CA ASN A 87 -9.38 14.53 12.68
C ASN A 87 -8.15 14.89 13.55
N LYS A 88 -6.98 15.09 12.95
CA LYS A 88 -5.76 15.50 13.66
C LYS A 88 -5.45 17.01 13.61
N ASP A 89 -6.23 17.81 12.87
CA ASP A 89 -5.92 19.24 12.70
C ASP A 89 -6.60 20.18 13.73
N ASP A 90 -7.53 19.70 14.57
CA ASP A 90 -8.25 20.59 15.52
C ASP A 90 -7.88 20.41 17.01
N GLN A 91 -6.92 19.54 17.36
CA GLN A 91 -6.46 19.39 18.75
C GLN A 91 -4.95 19.10 18.85
N THR A 92 -4.11 20.06 18.45
CA THR A 92 -2.83 20.28 19.13
C THR A 92 -2.34 21.70 18.90
N GLU A 93 -2.65 22.57 19.86
CA GLU A 93 -1.84 23.74 20.15
C GLU A 93 -0.37 23.30 20.38
N ASN A 94 0.53 24.07 19.77
CA ASN A 94 1.95 24.21 20.06
C ASN A 94 2.93 23.05 19.74
N ASP A 95 4.01 23.49 19.08
CA ASP A 95 5.34 22.89 18.97
C ASP A 95 5.54 21.73 17.99
N THR A 96 5.77 22.05 16.71
CA THR A 96 7.12 22.08 16.10
C THR A 96 7.05 22.30 14.58
N PRO A 97 7.92 23.15 13.99
CA PRO A 97 7.95 23.34 12.53
C PRO A 97 8.87 22.31 11.89
N TYR A 98 8.32 21.31 11.21
CA TYR A 98 9.11 20.43 10.34
C TYR A 98 9.16 20.97 8.90
N ILE A 99 10.20 21.78 8.69
CA ILE A 99 11.14 21.88 7.54
C ILE A 99 10.59 22.10 6.11
N ARG A 100 11.19 23.13 5.47
CA ARG A 100 11.09 23.60 4.08
C ARG A 100 11.50 22.58 3.02
#